data_AF-A0A8K0HI90-F1
#
_entry.id   AF-A0A8K0HI90-F1
#
_cell.length_a   1.000
_cell.length_b   1.000
_cell.length_c   1.000
_cell.angle_alpha   90.00
_cell.angle_beta   90.00
_cell.angle_gamma   90.00
#
_symmetry.space_group_name_H-M   'P 1'
#
loop_
_entity.id
_entity.type
_entity.pdbx_description
1 polymer ?
#
loop_
_entity_poly.entity_id
_entity_poly.type
_entity_poly.pdbx_seq_one_letter_code
_entity_poly.pdbx_strand_id
1 'polypeptide(L)'
;MTTAARPTWAPAKGGNEQGGTRIFGPSQKYSSRDLAAHTTLKPRKEGQDTQDELQKRNLRDDLEDSERRHFSSKNKSYNDDRDRRKGNHLLLEGAKRDTEDRIIPRSVDADDSDVEVKSDEESDDDDDDEEDDTEALLAELEQIKKERAEEKLRKERQQREEELKVKEAELLRGNPLLNNATTTFNVKRRWDDDVVFKNQARGETKTPKRFINDTIRNDFHRKFLQKYMK
;
A
#
# COMPACT_ATOMS: atom_id res chain seq x y z
N MET A 1 20.82 49.77 -42.17
CA MET A 1 19.84 49.15 -41.25
C MET A 1 19.17 50.27 -40.46
N THR A 2 17.84 50.29 -40.35
CA THR A 2 17.10 51.36 -39.65
C THR A 2 17.04 51.08 -38.14
N THR A 3 17.12 52.13 -37.32
CA THR A 3 17.17 52.06 -35.84
C THR A 3 15.79 52.16 -35.18
N ALA A 4 14.73 51.95 -35.95
CA ALA A 4 13.35 52.14 -35.50
C ALA A 4 12.87 51.03 -34.55
N ALA A 5 13.24 49.77 -34.83
CA ALA A 5 12.99 48.66 -33.91
C ALA A 5 14.01 48.71 -32.77
N ARG A 6 13.56 49.09 -31.58
CA ARG A 6 14.40 49.21 -30.37
C ARG A 6 13.71 48.55 -29.17
N PRO A 7 14.46 47.89 -28.26
CA PRO A 7 13.88 47.33 -27.04
C PRO A 7 13.47 48.45 -26.07
N THR A 8 12.54 48.13 -25.18
CA THR A 8 12.13 49.02 -24.08
C THR A 8 13.04 48.82 -22.88
N TRP A 9 13.94 49.78 -22.61
CA TRP A 9 14.82 49.74 -21.45
C TRP A 9 14.18 50.31 -20.18
N ALA A 10 13.29 51.30 -20.34
CA ALA A 10 12.53 51.91 -19.27
C ALA A 10 11.03 51.79 -19.58
N PRO A 11 10.22 51.22 -18.67
CA PRO A 11 8.78 51.17 -18.85
C PRO A 11 8.16 52.56 -18.68
N ALA A 12 6.97 52.76 -19.25
CA ALA A 12 6.19 53.97 -19.01
C ALA A 12 5.80 54.06 -17.52
N LYS A 13 6.04 55.21 -16.90
CA LYS A 13 5.68 55.46 -15.49
C LYS A 13 4.23 55.94 -15.41
N GLY A 14 3.42 55.26 -14.60
CA GLY A 14 2.07 55.73 -14.27
C GLY A 14 2.11 57.06 -13.50
N GLY A 15 1.10 57.91 -13.67
CA GLY A 15 0.96 59.19 -12.94
C GLY A 15 0.47 60.35 -13.81
N ASN A 16 0.94 60.45 -15.04
CA ASN A 16 0.65 61.61 -15.89
C ASN A 16 -0.42 61.35 -16.95
N GLU A 17 -0.78 60.09 -17.20
CA GLU A 17 -1.57 59.48 -18.30
C GLU A 17 -3.12 59.43 -18.22
N GLN A 18 -3.65 58.79 -17.20
CA GLN A 18 -5.08 58.55 -17.03
C GLN A 18 -5.20 57.85 -15.67
N GLY A 19 -6.01 58.39 -14.77
CA GLY A 19 -6.11 57.89 -13.39
C GLY A 19 -4.90 58.17 -12.49
N GLY A 20 -3.82 58.73 -13.02
CA GLY A 20 -2.83 59.43 -12.21
C GLY A 20 -3.26 60.87 -11.94
N THR A 21 -2.61 61.54 -11.00
CA THR A 21 -2.86 62.91 -10.51
C THR A 21 -2.65 63.98 -11.60
N ARG A 22 -3.28 63.84 -12.77
CA ARG A 22 -3.34 64.88 -13.79
C ARG A 22 -4.17 66.04 -13.26
N ILE A 23 -3.57 67.22 -13.27
CA ILE A 23 -4.20 68.52 -12.95
C ILE A 23 -5.03 69.05 -14.15
N PHE A 24 -4.95 68.41 -15.31
CA PHE A 24 -5.76 68.76 -16.49
C PHE A 24 -7.13 68.08 -16.43
N GLY A 25 -8.18 68.85 -16.73
CA GLY A 25 -9.57 68.55 -16.35
C GLY A 25 -10.10 67.14 -16.68
N PRO A 26 -11.06 66.64 -15.88
CA PRO A 26 -11.57 65.28 -16.00
C PRO A 26 -12.18 65.04 -17.39
N SER A 27 -11.82 63.92 -18.01
CA SER A 27 -12.41 63.50 -19.28
C SER A 27 -13.82 62.94 -19.07
N GLN A 28 -14.75 63.28 -19.96
CA GLN A 28 -16.11 62.72 -19.99
C GLN A 28 -16.18 61.38 -20.75
N LYS A 29 -15.05 60.85 -21.22
CA LYS A 29 -14.98 59.58 -21.94
C LYS A 29 -14.86 58.43 -20.93
N TYR A 30 -15.76 57.46 -21.01
CA TYR A 30 -15.71 56.23 -20.23
C TYR A 30 -15.71 55.01 -21.16
N SER A 31 -15.09 53.92 -20.73
CA SER A 31 -15.11 52.63 -21.42
C SER A 31 -16.35 51.83 -21.04
N SER A 32 -16.74 50.85 -21.87
CA SER A 32 -17.79 49.88 -21.50
C SER A 32 -17.45 49.10 -20.22
N ARG A 33 -16.16 48.98 -19.86
CA ARG A 33 -15.68 48.34 -18.63
C ARG A 33 -15.77 49.24 -17.39
N ASP A 34 -15.93 50.55 -17.57
CA ASP A 34 -16.05 51.53 -16.48
C ASP A 34 -17.51 51.72 -16.05
N LEU A 35 -18.45 51.08 -16.76
CA LEU A 35 -19.86 51.03 -16.35
C LEU A 35 -19.97 50.34 -15.00
N ALA A 36 -20.93 50.81 -14.17
CA ALA A 36 -21.13 50.31 -12.83
C ALA A 36 -21.41 48.80 -12.82
N ALA A 37 -20.47 48.02 -12.31
CA ALA A 37 -20.57 46.58 -12.14
C ALA A 37 -19.99 46.18 -10.77
N HIS A 38 -20.56 45.15 -10.14
CA HIS A 38 -20.17 44.69 -8.79
C HIS A 38 -20.13 45.81 -7.74
N THR A 39 -21.19 46.62 -7.70
CA THR A 39 -21.32 47.76 -6.77
C THR A 39 -21.47 47.35 -5.30
N THR A 40 -21.69 46.06 -5.03
CA THR A 40 -21.82 45.51 -3.68
C THR A 40 -20.65 44.57 -3.36
N LEU A 41 -19.91 44.88 -2.31
CA LEU A 41 -18.86 44.01 -1.79
C LEU A 41 -19.49 42.88 -0.98
N LYS A 42 -18.91 41.67 -1.08
CA LYS A 42 -19.33 40.50 -0.30
C LYS A 42 -18.50 40.42 0.99
N PRO A 43 -19.04 40.73 2.17
CA PRO A 43 -18.35 40.45 3.43
C PRO A 43 -18.36 38.96 3.72
N ARG A 44 -17.36 38.48 4.46
CA ARG A 44 -17.36 37.11 4.99
C ARG A 44 -18.46 36.98 6.04
N LYS A 45 -19.27 35.93 5.95
CA LYS A 45 -20.26 35.58 6.98
C LYS A 45 -19.63 34.68 8.04
N GLU A 46 -20.27 34.56 9.19
CA GLU A 46 -19.90 33.57 10.21
C GLU A 46 -19.82 32.16 9.57
N GLY A 47 -18.78 31.41 9.92
CA GLY A 47 -18.44 30.12 9.31
C GLY A 47 -17.64 30.19 8.00
N GLN A 48 -17.31 31.39 7.49
CA GLN A 48 -16.45 31.59 6.31
C GLN A 48 -15.06 32.14 6.66
N ASP A 49 -14.54 31.79 7.84
CA ASP A 49 -13.29 32.32 8.37
C ASP A 49 -13.31 33.84 8.48
N THR A 50 -14.26 34.36 9.27
CA THR A 50 -14.25 35.77 9.69
C THR A 50 -12.99 36.06 10.51
N GLN A 51 -12.57 37.33 10.53
CA GLN A 51 -11.36 37.72 11.27
C GLN A 51 -11.47 37.37 12.77
N ASP A 52 -12.66 37.58 13.36
CA ASP A 52 -12.92 37.29 14.76
C ASP A 52 -12.88 35.79 15.08
N GLU A 53 -13.31 34.93 14.15
CA GLU A 53 -13.19 33.49 14.29
C GLU A 53 -11.73 33.03 14.20
N LEU A 54 -10.97 33.57 13.24
CA LEU A 54 -9.55 33.24 13.08
C LEU A 54 -8.73 33.64 14.29
N GLN A 55 -9.05 34.77 14.94
CA GLN A 55 -8.38 35.21 16.17
C GLN A 55 -8.65 34.28 17.36
N LYS A 56 -9.81 33.62 17.39
CA LYS A 56 -10.19 32.68 18.46
C LYS A 56 -9.68 31.26 18.24
N ARG A 57 -9.30 30.90 17.00
CA ARG A 57 -8.85 29.54 16.63
C ARG A 57 -7.36 29.34 16.86
N ASN A 58 -6.99 28.17 17.38
CA ASN A 58 -5.61 27.72 17.44
C ASN A 58 -5.21 27.08 16.11
N LEU A 59 -4.79 27.90 15.14
CA LEU A 59 -4.47 27.45 13.78
C LEU A 59 -3.35 26.40 13.72
N ARG A 60 -2.48 26.37 14.73
CA ARG A 60 -1.39 25.39 14.81
C ARG A 60 -1.93 23.98 15.04
N ASP A 61 -2.79 23.82 16.04
CA ASP A 61 -3.33 22.52 16.43
C ASP A 61 -4.22 21.96 15.32
N ASP A 62 -5.06 22.81 14.72
CA ASP A 62 -5.92 22.44 13.58
C ASP A 62 -5.08 21.95 12.37
N LEU A 63 -3.93 22.58 12.13
CA LEU A 63 -3.01 22.19 11.06
C LEU A 63 -2.37 20.84 11.37
N GLU A 64 -1.85 20.65 12.59
CA GLU A 64 -1.23 19.40 13.01
C GLU A 64 -2.23 18.22 12.93
N ASP A 65 -3.50 18.43 13.33
CA ASP A 65 -4.55 17.41 13.23
C ASP A 65 -4.92 17.09 11.77
N SER A 66 -5.00 18.12 10.92
CA SER A 66 -5.28 17.95 9.48
C SER A 66 -4.14 17.18 8.80
N GLU A 67 -2.88 17.49 9.14
CA GLU A 67 -1.71 16.76 8.67
C GLU A 67 -1.75 15.31 9.14
N ARG A 68 -2.02 15.04 10.42
CA ARG A 68 -2.16 13.68 10.96
C ARG A 68 -3.21 12.87 10.20
N ARG A 69 -4.37 13.46 9.87
CA ARG A 69 -5.43 12.80 9.07
C ARG A 69 -5.00 12.57 7.62
N HIS A 70 -4.30 13.51 7.01
CA HIS A 70 -3.77 13.35 5.66
C HIS A 70 -2.70 12.25 5.61
N PHE A 71 -1.75 12.22 6.54
CA PHE A 71 -0.71 11.20 6.58
C PHE A 71 -1.27 9.81 6.93
N SER A 72 -2.27 9.70 7.81
CA SER A 72 -2.90 8.42 8.13
C SER A 72 -3.64 7.82 6.93
N SER A 73 -4.39 8.64 6.19
CA SER A 73 -5.06 8.21 4.95
C SER A 73 -4.08 7.89 3.82
N LYS A 74 -3.00 8.66 3.69
CA LYS A 74 -1.95 8.41 2.69
C LYS A 74 -1.18 7.12 2.96
N ASN A 75 -0.81 6.85 4.20
CA ASN A 75 -0.09 5.63 4.60
C ASN A 75 -0.96 4.38 4.45
N LYS A 76 -2.28 4.46 4.72
CA LYS A 76 -3.22 3.36 4.46
C LYS A 76 -3.27 2.98 2.98
N SER A 77 -3.21 3.98 2.08
CA SER A 77 -3.20 3.76 0.62
C SER A 77 -1.86 3.26 0.07
N TYR A 78 -0.73 3.47 0.77
CA TYR A 78 0.60 3.09 0.28
C TYR A 78 1.08 1.70 0.74
N ASN A 79 0.48 1.13 1.80
CA ASN A 79 0.85 -0.21 2.26
C ASN A 79 0.43 -1.32 1.26
N ASP A 80 -0.69 -1.15 0.55
CA ASP A 80 -1.16 -2.13 -0.45
C ASP A 80 -0.22 -2.23 -1.68
N ASP A 81 0.48 -1.13 -2.03
CA ASP A 81 1.43 -1.09 -3.15
C ASP A 81 2.88 -1.49 -2.75
N ARG A 82 3.20 -1.56 -1.44
CA ARG A 82 4.58 -1.76 -0.96
C ARG A 82 4.98 -3.22 -0.80
N ASP A 83 4.03 -4.14 -0.64
CA ASP A 83 4.33 -5.58 -0.47
C ASP A 83 4.95 -6.23 -1.73
N ARG A 84 5.03 -5.52 -2.85
CA ARG A 84 5.79 -5.95 -4.03
C ARG A 84 7.17 -5.29 -4.22
N ARG A 85 7.59 -4.37 -3.33
CA ARG A 85 8.80 -3.56 -3.51
C ARG A 85 9.65 -3.37 -2.25
N LYS A 86 9.77 -4.42 -1.43
CA LYS A 86 10.80 -4.48 -0.37
C LYS A 86 12.16 -4.88 -0.97
N GLY A 87 12.73 -3.96 -1.72
CA GLY A 87 14.08 -4.08 -2.26
C GLY A 87 14.43 -2.77 -2.93
N ASN A 88 15.40 -2.06 -2.36
CA ASN A 88 16.00 -0.83 -2.89
C ASN A 88 15.32 0.49 -2.46
N HIS A 89 15.47 0.85 -1.18
CA HIS A 89 15.54 2.25 -0.78
C HIS A 89 16.83 2.49 -0.01
N LEU A 90 17.89 2.81 -0.75
CA LEU A 90 19.08 3.43 -0.20
C LEU A 90 19.24 4.81 -0.84
N LEU A 91 19.57 5.78 0.02
CA LEU A 91 20.27 7.02 -0.26
C LEU A 91 19.42 8.23 -0.69
N LEU A 92 18.85 8.93 0.29
CA LEU A 92 19.11 10.37 0.49
C LEU A 92 18.56 10.85 1.85
N GLU A 93 19.28 10.61 2.95
CA GLU A 93 19.12 11.40 4.17
C GLU A 93 20.49 11.77 4.72
N GLY A 94 20.69 13.07 4.89
CA GLY A 94 21.99 13.71 5.05
C GLY A 94 22.64 13.42 6.40
N ALA A 95 23.97 13.31 6.36
CA ALA A 95 24.85 13.29 7.50
C ALA A 95 24.55 14.41 8.51
N LYS A 96 24.07 14.04 9.70
CA LYS A 96 24.25 14.85 10.92
C LYS A 96 24.48 13.94 12.14
N ARG A 97 25.74 13.99 12.59
CA ARG A 97 26.22 13.97 13.99
C ARG A 97 26.31 12.60 14.68
N ASP A 98 27.56 12.15 14.74
CA ASP A 98 28.15 11.41 15.87
C ASP A 98 27.63 11.92 17.21
N THR A 99 27.00 11.02 17.97
CA THR A 99 27.15 10.95 19.42
C THR A 99 27.06 9.49 19.81
N GLU A 100 28.15 9.01 20.37
CA GLU A 100 28.33 7.72 21.02
C GLU A 100 27.22 7.45 22.04
N ASP A 101 26.64 6.25 22.02
CA ASP A 101 26.31 5.51 23.23
C ASP A 101 26.32 4.01 22.92
N ARG A 102 27.39 3.37 23.41
CA ARG A 102 27.54 1.92 23.59
C ARG A 102 26.52 1.40 24.61
N ILE A 103 26.40 0.06 24.72
CA ILE A 103 25.69 -0.79 25.74
C ILE A 103 24.44 -1.44 25.07
N ILE A 104 24.29 -2.75 24.74
CA ILE A 104 24.83 -4.06 25.18
C ILE A 104 24.64 -5.11 24.05
N PRO A 105 25.54 -6.12 23.88
CA PRO A 105 25.34 -7.27 23.00
C PRO A 105 24.71 -8.47 23.75
N ARG A 106 23.75 -9.18 23.16
CA ARG A 106 23.45 -10.57 23.56
C ARG A 106 22.79 -11.39 22.45
N SER A 107 23.61 -12.31 21.95
CA SER A 107 23.30 -13.67 21.43
C SER A 107 22.09 -13.88 20.52
N VAL A 108 22.40 -14.08 19.23
CA VAL A 108 22.01 -15.26 18.43
C VAL A 108 21.26 -16.35 19.21
N ASP A 109 20.07 -16.68 18.74
CA ASP A 109 19.74 -18.08 18.46
C ASP A 109 18.85 -18.18 17.22
N ALA A 110 19.18 -19.16 16.40
CA ALA A 110 18.55 -19.51 15.16
C ALA A 110 18.66 -21.02 15.05
N ASP A 111 17.56 -21.75 15.31
CA ASP A 111 17.07 -22.79 14.40
C ASP A 111 15.68 -23.31 14.81
N ASP A 112 14.90 -23.57 13.76
CA ASP A 112 13.98 -24.70 13.54
C ASP A 112 13.08 -25.26 14.68
N SER A 113 11.77 -25.17 14.48
CA SER A 113 10.95 -26.38 14.29
C SER A 113 9.49 -26.07 13.96
N ASP A 114 9.06 -26.72 12.89
CA ASP A 114 7.77 -26.82 12.23
C ASP A 114 6.62 -27.43 13.09
N VAL A 115 5.39 -27.31 12.56
CA VAL A 115 4.20 -28.18 12.73
C VAL A 115 3.08 -27.81 13.74
N GLU A 116 1.99 -27.35 13.11
CA GLU A 116 0.58 -27.74 13.23
C GLU A 116 -0.31 -27.44 14.46
N VAL A 117 -1.27 -26.58 14.15
CA VAL A 117 -2.69 -26.55 14.52
C VAL A 117 -3.31 -27.95 14.72
N LYS A 118 -3.99 -28.19 15.86
CA LYS A 118 -5.39 -28.67 15.91
C LYS A 118 -6.04 -28.50 17.30
N SER A 119 -7.22 -27.90 17.23
CA SER A 119 -8.40 -27.90 18.11
C SER A 119 -8.60 -29.12 19.02
N ASP A 120 -9.06 -28.89 20.27
CA ASP A 120 -10.47 -29.16 20.59
C ASP A 120 -10.97 -28.37 21.83
N GLU A 121 -12.29 -28.32 21.89
CA GLU A 121 -13.25 -27.54 22.69
C GLU A 121 -13.46 -28.04 24.14
N GLU A 122 -14.24 -27.26 24.93
CA GLU A 122 -14.92 -27.56 26.22
C GLU A 122 -14.02 -27.57 27.48
N SER A 123 -14.40 -27.16 28.69
CA SER A 123 -15.52 -26.42 29.32
C SER A 123 -15.06 -26.18 30.78
N ASP A 124 -15.60 -25.12 31.39
CA ASP A 124 -15.48 -24.66 32.78
C ASP A 124 -15.81 -25.74 33.84
N ASP A 125 -15.16 -25.70 35.03
CA ASP A 125 -15.78 -25.61 36.37
C ASP A 125 -14.93 -26.22 37.53
N ASP A 126 -14.68 -25.34 38.50
CA ASP A 126 -14.52 -25.37 39.98
C ASP A 126 -14.03 -26.57 40.85
N ASP A 127 -13.24 -26.14 41.85
CA ASP A 127 -13.13 -26.47 43.29
C ASP A 127 -12.80 -27.86 43.91
N ASP A 128 -11.81 -27.76 44.82
CA ASP A 128 -11.58 -28.33 46.16
C ASP A 128 -11.34 -29.82 46.49
N ASP A 129 -10.20 -29.98 47.20
CA ASP A 129 -9.90 -30.73 48.43
C ASP A 129 -9.75 -32.28 48.55
N GLU A 130 -8.54 -32.63 49.04
CA GLU A 130 -8.16 -33.57 50.13
C GLU A 130 -8.17 -35.12 49.96
N GLU A 131 -6.96 -35.68 50.19
CA GLU A 131 -6.53 -36.99 50.73
C GLU A 131 -7.57 -38.13 50.92
N ASP A 132 -7.41 -39.29 50.27
CA ASP A 132 -6.50 -40.43 50.49
C ASP A 132 -7.20 -41.63 51.18
N ASP A 133 -6.79 -42.84 50.77
CA ASP A 133 -7.03 -44.16 51.35
C ASP A 133 -8.19 -45.06 50.86
N THR A 134 -8.64 -44.96 49.59
CA THR A 134 -9.32 -46.09 48.89
C THR A 134 -8.88 -46.31 47.44
N GLU A 135 -7.83 -45.62 46.99
CA GLU A 135 -7.47 -45.47 45.57
C GLU A 135 -6.49 -46.55 45.06
N ALA A 136 -5.74 -47.20 45.95
CA ALA A 136 -4.64 -48.10 45.55
C ALA A 136 -5.09 -49.39 44.82
N LEU A 137 -6.32 -49.87 45.02
CA LEU A 137 -6.78 -51.17 44.48
C LEU A 137 -7.55 -51.06 43.14
N LEU A 138 -8.14 -49.89 42.84
CA LEU A 138 -8.76 -49.61 41.54
C LEU A 138 -7.71 -49.21 40.49
N ALA A 139 -6.60 -48.61 40.91
CA ALA A 139 -5.49 -48.21 40.05
C ALA A 139 -4.81 -49.39 39.31
N GLU A 140 -4.75 -50.59 39.91
CA GLU A 140 -4.09 -51.74 39.28
C GLU A 140 -4.94 -52.36 38.14
N LEU A 141 -6.27 -52.41 38.30
CA LEU A 141 -7.17 -52.85 37.22
C LEU A 141 -7.30 -51.81 36.11
N GLU A 142 -7.22 -50.52 36.46
CA GLU A 142 -7.18 -49.44 35.49
C GLU A 142 -5.87 -49.42 34.71
N GLN A 143 -4.73 -49.72 35.31
CA GLN A 143 -3.46 -49.86 34.58
C GLN A 143 -3.53 -50.99 33.55
N ILE A 144 -4.05 -52.18 33.90
CA ILE A 144 -4.18 -53.30 32.95
C ILE A 144 -5.19 -52.99 31.83
N LYS A 145 -6.30 -52.30 32.14
CA LYS A 145 -7.26 -51.87 31.11
C LYS A 145 -6.70 -50.77 30.22
N LYS A 146 -5.94 -49.83 30.78
CA LYS A 146 -5.33 -48.70 30.07
C LYS A 146 -4.23 -49.18 29.11
N GLU A 147 -3.38 -50.10 29.55
CA GLU A 147 -2.34 -50.71 28.70
C GLU A 147 -2.96 -51.48 27.52
N ARG A 148 -4.01 -52.27 27.76
CA ARG A 148 -4.71 -53.00 26.69
C ARG A 148 -5.51 -52.09 25.76
N ALA A 149 -6.06 -51.00 26.28
CA ALA A 149 -6.77 -50.01 25.49
C ALA A 149 -5.79 -49.24 24.58
N GLU A 150 -4.59 -48.92 25.08
CA GLU A 150 -3.56 -48.22 24.32
C GLU A 150 -2.98 -49.08 23.19
N GLU A 151 -2.71 -50.38 23.45
CA GLU A 151 -2.24 -51.29 22.40
C GLU A 151 -3.32 -51.51 21.32
N LYS A 152 -4.59 -51.63 21.72
CA LYS A 152 -5.72 -51.77 20.79
C LYS A 152 -5.91 -50.51 19.95
N LEU A 153 -5.77 -49.31 20.55
CA LEU A 153 -5.88 -48.04 19.85
C LEU A 153 -4.73 -47.86 18.85
N ARG A 154 -3.51 -48.25 19.21
CA ARG A 154 -2.35 -48.25 18.29
C ARG A 154 -2.57 -49.18 17.11
N LYS A 155 -3.11 -50.39 17.35
CA LYS A 155 -3.39 -51.36 16.28
C LYS A 155 -4.57 -50.93 15.40
N GLU A 156 -5.62 -50.35 15.97
CA GLU A 156 -6.76 -49.82 15.22
C GLU A 156 -6.35 -48.63 14.34
N ARG A 157 -5.45 -47.76 14.85
CA ARG A 157 -4.89 -46.66 14.06
C ARG A 157 -4.10 -47.17 12.86
N GLN A 158 -3.26 -48.19 13.04
CA GLN A 158 -2.51 -48.81 11.94
C GLN A 158 -3.44 -49.44 10.90
N GLN A 159 -4.48 -50.17 11.33
CA GLN A 159 -5.45 -50.77 10.41
C GLN A 159 -6.25 -49.71 9.65
N ARG A 160 -6.66 -48.62 10.31
CA ARG A 160 -7.36 -47.51 9.66
C ARG A 160 -6.47 -46.80 8.64
N GLU A 161 -5.18 -46.61 8.93
CA GLU A 161 -4.21 -46.05 7.97
C GLU A 161 -4.01 -46.97 6.75
N GLU A 162 -3.93 -48.29 6.96
CA GLU A 162 -3.84 -49.28 5.87
C GLU A 162 -5.11 -49.31 5.01
N GLU A 163 -6.30 -49.30 5.63
CA GLU A 163 -7.58 -49.25 4.92
C GLU A 163 -7.76 -47.95 4.13
N LEU A 164 -7.37 -46.81 4.68
CA LEU A 164 -7.39 -45.53 3.97
C LEU A 164 -6.45 -45.56 2.77
N LYS A 165 -5.26 -46.14 2.90
CA LYS A 165 -4.29 -46.27 1.81
C LYS A 165 -4.78 -47.21 0.70
N VAL A 166 -5.43 -48.31 1.06
CA VAL A 166 -6.05 -49.22 0.08
C VAL A 166 -7.22 -48.54 -0.63
N LYS A 167 -8.08 -47.83 0.12
CA LYS A 167 -9.21 -47.08 -0.43
C LYS A 167 -8.74 -45.94 -1.34
N GLU A 168 -7.66 -45.26 -0.99
CA GLU A 168 -7.03 -44.24 -1.84
C GLU A 168 -6.49 -44.86 -3.13
N ALA A 169 -5.78 -45.99 -3.05
CA ALA A 169 -5.26 -46.69 -4.22
C ALA A 169 -6.38 -47.20 -5.16
N GLU A 170 -7.49 -47.69 -4.60
CA GLU A 170 -8.65 -48.14 -5.37
C GLU A 170 -9.39 -46.96 -6.01
N LEU A 171 -9.49 -45.82 -5.33
CA LEU A 171 -10.10 -44.60 -5.87
C LEU A 171 -9.23 -43.99 -6.99
N LEU A 172 -7.91 -44.06 -6.85
CA LEU A 172 -6.95 -43.68 -7.90
C LEU A 172 -7.04 -44.60 -9.13
N ARG A 173 -7.14 -45.91 -8.91
CA ARG A 173 -7.22 -46.91 -9.99
C ARG A 173 -8.60 -46.94 -10.67
N GLY A 174 -9.66 -46.69 -9.92
CA GLY A 174 -11.05 -46.71 -10.37
C GLY A 174 -11.47 -45.49 -11.17
N ASN A 175 -10.67 -44.43 -11.22
CA ASN A 175 -10.98 -43.21 -11.96
C ASN A 175 -10.51 -43.30 -13.43
N PRO A 176 -11.41 -43.52 -14.40
CA PRO A 176 -11.03 -43.63 -15.82
C PRO A 176 -10.54 -42.29 -16.42
N LEU A 177 -10.80 -41.14 -15.78
CA LEU A 177 -10.21 -39.85 -16.21
C LEU A 177 -8.73 -39.74 -15.85
N LEU A 178 -8.29 -40.37 -14.75
CA LEU A 178 -6.87 -40.44 -14.38
C LEU A 178 -6.12 -41.47 -15.22
N ASN A 179 -6.76 -42.59 -15.57
CA ASN A 179 -6.13 -43.66 -16.35
C ASN A 179 -5.99 -43.36 -17.86
N ASN A 180 -6.73 -42.37 -18.39
CA ASN A 180 -6.62 -41.96 -19.79
C ASN A 180 -5.46 -40.98 -20.08
N ALA A 181 -4.66 -40.64 -19.06
CA ALA A 181 -3.50 -39.75 -19.18
C ALA A 181 -2.39 -40.28 -20.12
N THR A 182 -2.46 -41.55 -20.56
CA THR A 182 -1.55 -42.14 -21.55
C THR A 182 -1.94 -41.85 -23.02
N THR A 183 -3.15 -41.33 -23.28
CA THR A 183 -3.49 -40.77 -24.61
C THR A 183 -3.16 -39.28 -24.61
N THR A 184 -1.87 -38.98 -24.68
CA THR A 184 -1.35 -37.62 -24.68
C THR A 184 -1.87 -36.84 -25.90
N PHE A 185 -2.92 -36.04 -25.72
CA PHE A 185 -3.24 -34.86 -26.56
C PHE A 185 -2.17 -33.76 -26.34
N ASN A 186 -0.90 -34.16 -26.23
CA ASN A 186 0.22 -33.25 -26.11
C ASN A 186 0.37 -32.59 -27.49
N VAL A 187 -0.10 -31.35 -27.59
CA VAL A 187 0.18 -30.45 -28.70
C VAL A 187 1.70 -30.47 -28.95
N LYS A 188 2.11 -31.27 -29.94
CA LYS A 188 3.51 -31.70 -30.12
C LYS A 188 4.44 -30.54 -30.48
N ARG A 189 3.87 -29.49 -31.07
CA ARG A 189 4.47 -28.19 -31.31
C ARG A 189 3.40 -27.14 -31.15
N ARG A 190 3.67 -26.13 -30.31
CA ARG A 190 2.82 -24.95 -30.21
C ARG A 190 3.02 -24.11 -31.47
N TRP A 191 1.98 -23.43 -31.94
CA TRP A 191 2.08 -22.51 -33.08
C TRP A 191 3.15 -21.43 -32.86
N ASP A 192 3.36 -21.06 -31.60
CA ASP A 192 4.39 -20.14 -31.14
C ASP A 192 5.80 -20.71 -31.17
N ASP A 193 6.01 -22.03 -31.34
CA ASP A 193 7.31 -22.69 -31.14
C ASP A 193 8.37 -22.24 -32.16
N ASP A 194 7.95 -21.91 -33.39
CA ASP A 194 8.82 -21.48 -34.50
C ASP A 194 9.09 -19.96 -34.56
N VAL A 195 8.76 -19.21 -33.51
CA VAL A 195 9.06 -17.77 -33.44
C VAL A 195 10.48 -17.54 -32.93
N VAL A 196 11.31 -16.83 -33.70
CA VAL A 196 12.73 -16.56 -33.37
C VAL A 196 12.95 -15.68 -32.11
N PHE A 197 11.92 -14.94 -31.69
CA PHE A 197 11.97 -14.10 -30.49
C PHE A 197 10.88 -14.50 -29.50
N LYS A 198 11.26 -14.83 -28.27
CA LYS A 198 10.33 -15.17 -27.18
C LYS A 198 10.40 -14.11 -26.09
N ASN A 199 9.25 -13.74 -25.53
CA ASN A 199 9.16 -13.02 -24.24
C ASN A 199 9.99 -11.73 -24.12
N GLN A 200 10.15 -10.95 -25.20
CA GLN A 200 11.01 -9.75 -25.22
C GLN A 200 10.64 -8.68 -24.18
N ALA A 201 9.35 -8.53 -23.86
CA ALA A 201 8.84 -7.57 -22.89
C ALA A 201 8.57 -8.19 -21.51
N ARG A 202 9.02 -9.43 -21.26
CA ARG A 202 8.78 -10.10 -19.98
C ARG A 202 9.59 -9.40 -18.89
N GLY A 203 8.91 -8.64 -18.04
CA GLY A 203 9.51 -7.87 -16.95
C GLY A 203 9.74 -6.39 -17.26
N GLU A 204 9.20 -5.86 -18.35
CA GLU A 204 9.31 -4.41 -18.62
C GLU A 204 8.63 -3.60 -17.51
N THR A 205 9.43 -2.83 -16.77
CA THR A 205 8.92 -2.01 -15.68
C THR A 205 8.14 -0.84 -16.26
N LYS A 206 6.85 -0.73 -15.89
CA LYS A 206 6.04 0.44 -16.23
C LYS A 206 6.75 1.71 -15.77
N THR A 207 6.81 2.72 -16.63
CA THR A 207 7.42 4.00 -16.29
C THR A 207 6.77 4.55 -15.01
N PRO A 208 7.55 4.85 -13.96
CA PRO A 208 6.99 5.35 -12.71
C PRO A 208 6.31 6.69 -12.93
N LYS A 209 5.27 6.98 -12.12
CA LYS A 209 4.65 8.30 -12.09
C LYS A 209 5.70 9.29 -11.55
N ARG A 210 6.17 10.19 -12.41
CA ARG A 210 7.13 11.23 -12.06
C ARG A 210 6.71 12.57 -12.63
N PHE A 211 7.11 13.64 -11.96
CA PHE A 211 7.01 15.00 -12.45
C PHE A 211 8.42 15.49 -12.79
N ILE A 212 8.59 16.04 -13.99
CA ILE A 212 9.85 16.61 -14.46
C ILE A 212 9.59 18.09 -14.73
N ASN A 213 10.28 18.97 -14.01
CA ASN A 213 10.22 20.42 -14.24
C ASN A 213 11.08 20.82 -15.45
N ASP A 214 10.69 20.35 -16.62
CA ASP A 214 11.34 20.62 -17.92
C ASP A 214 10.26 20.60 -19.00
N THR A 215 10.13 21.66 -19.79
CA THR A 215 9.06 21.78 -20.78
C THR A 215 9.21 20.84 -21.97
N ILE A 216 10.41 20.32 -22.25
CA ILE A 216 10.69 19.49 -23.43
C ILE A 216 10.90 18.02 -23.03
N ARG A 217 11.52 17.78 -21.86
CA ARG A 217 11.82 16.41 -21.40
C ARG A 217 10.72 15.80 -20.54
N ASN A 218 9.74 16.60 -20.12
CA ASN A 218 8.59 16.07 -19.38
C ASN A 218 7.87 14.97 -20.19
N ASP A 219 7.37 13.97 -19.47
CA ASP A 219 6.54 12.90 -20.01
C ASP A 219 5.31 13.46 -20.75
N PHE A 220 4.77 14.60 -20.31
CA PHE A 220 3.69 15.30 -21.03
C PHE A 220 4.13 15.72 -22.44
N HIS A 221 5.26 16.41 -22.57
CA HIS A 221 5.73 16.92 -23.86
C HIS A 221 6.11 15.79 -24.81
N ARG A 222 6.76 14.74 -24.31
CA ARG A 222 7.07 13.55 -25.11
C ARG A 222 5.81 12.88 -25.66
N LYS A 223 4.78 12.71 -24.83
CA LYS A 223 3.47 12.17 -25.27
C LYS A 223 2.75 13.10 -26.23
N PHE A 224 2.85 14.41 -26.02
CA PHE A 224 2.29 15.41 -26.93
C PHE A 224 2.93 15.30 -28.32
N LEU A 225 4.26 15.28 -28.40
CA LEU A 225 4.97 15.11 -29.66
C LEU A 225 4.62 13.79 -30.33
N GLN A 226 4.65 12.66 -29.61
CA GLN A 226 4.27 11.35 -30.16
C GLN A 226 2.84 11.31 -30.71
N LYS A 227 1.93 12.11 -30.14
CA LYS A 227 0.53 12.17 -30.56
C LYS A 227 0.31 13.07 -31.79
N TYR A 228 0.97 14.23 -31.83
CA TYR A 228 0.69 15.28 -32.81
C TYR A 228 1.75 15.40 -33.91
N MET A 229 2.93 14.82 -33.71
CA MET A 229 4.00 14.74 -34.68
C MET A 229 4.28 13.25 -34.93
N LYS A 230 4.01 12.82 -36.16
CA LYS A 230 4.17 11.43 -36.58
C LYS A 230 5.44 11.26 -37.40
#